data_AF-A0A0L7MK25-F1
#
_entry.id   AF-A0A0L7MK25-F1
#
_cell.length_a   1.000
_cell.length_b   1.000
_cell.length_c   1.000
_cell.angle_alpha   90.00
_cell.angle_beta   90.00
_cell.angle_gamma   90.00
#
_symmetry.space_group_name_H-M   'P 1'
#
loop_
_entity.id
_entity.type
_entity.pdbx_description
1 polymer ?
#
loop_
_entity_poly.entity_id
_entity_poly.type
_entity_poly.pdbx_seq_one_letter_code
_entity_poly.pdbx_strand_id
1 'polypeptide(L)'
;MKIAEKFNMSQEKFNACDTAIKIISIAGLILSGIFALNQYQDSKEKDYKKSFYDKQLNVIESLYQVMYEMDTYTTKKEKDKALKKFWMIYHVSGRTFLSPKLYEKLNIMPIDYVTACIAKISKPKYIEDCDGFSSSVVMADFGKAARNELSIMWKQDLVKIGSEDPWLPSHLQNN
;
A
#
# COMPACT_ATOMS: atom_id res chain seq x y z
N MET A 1 15.39 48.60 -31.43
CA MET A 1 15.44 50.07 -31.61
C MET A 1 14.10 50.75 -31.32
N LYS A 2 12.97 50.28 -31.89
CA LYS A 2 11.63 50.91 -31.72
C LYS A 2 10.98 50.90 -30.33
N ILE A 3 11.52 50.16 -29.34
CA ILE A 3 10.94 50.07 -27.98
C ILE A 3 11.59 51.07 -27.02
N ALA A 4 12.88 51.37 -27.17
CA ALA A 4 13.61 52.29 -26.30
C ALA A 4 13.18 53.76 -26.47
N GLU A 5 12.88 54.17 -27.71
CA GLU A 5 12.38 55.52 -28.02
C GLU A 5 11.01 55.82 -27.40
N LYS A 6 10.19 54.79 -27.15
CA LYS A 6 8.83 54.94 -26.63
C LYS A 6 8.78 55.25 -25.11
N PHE A 7 9.90 55.09 -24.40
CA PHE A 7 9.97 55.18 -22.93
C PHE A 7 11.01 56.19 -22.39
N ASN A 8 11.61 57.04 -23.24
CA ASN A 8 12.60 58.07 -22.82
C ASN A 8 13.72 57.53 -21.89
N MET A 9 14.16 56.28 -22.09
CA MET A 9 15.28 55.69 -21.34
C MET A 9 16.57 55.71 -22.16
N SER A 10 17.67 56.12 -21.52
CA SER A 10 19.01 55.99 -22.09
C SER A 10 19.34 54.52 -22.40
N GLN A 11 20.04 54.26 -23.52
CA GLN A 11 20.44 52.92 -24.00
C GLN A 11 21.09 52.06 -22.91
N GLU A 12 21.90 52.66 -22.03
CA GLU A 12 22.58 52.00 -20.92
C GLU A 12 21.62 51.46 -19.86
N LYS A 13 20.59 52.26 -19.49
CA LYS A 13 19.50 51.84 -18.59
C LYS A 13 18.63 50.75 -19.21
N PHE A 14 18.40 50.81 -20.52
CA PHE A 14 17.67 49.77 -21.25
C PHE A 14 18.44 48.44 -21.23
N ASN A 15 19.75 48.46 -21.49
CA ASN A 15 20.60 47.27 -21.45
C ASN A 15 20.69 46.67 -20.03
N ALA A 16 20.82 47.51 -18.99
CA ALA A 16 20.83 47.04 -17.60
C ALA A 16 19.50 46.34 -17.21
N CYS A 17 18.37 46.90 -17.66
CA CYS A 17 17.05 46.32 -17.40
C CYS A 17 16.84 45.01 -18.18
N ASP A 18 17.26 44.95 -19.45
CA ASP A 18 17.24 43.72 -20.26
C ASP A 18 18.11 42.62 -19.66
N THR A 19 19.32 42.95 -19.19
CA THR A 19 20.21 42.01 -18.48
C THR A 19 19.56 41.51 -17.18
N ALA A 20 18.95 42.40 -16.38
CA ALA A 20 18.27 42.00 -15.16
C ALA A 20 17.09 41.06 -15.43
N ILE A 21 16.26 41.35 -16.45
CA ILE A 21 15.15 40.49 -16.86
C ILE A 21 15.66 39.12 -17.31
N LYS A 22 16.76 39.06 -18.08
CA LYS A 22 17.38 37.80 -18.51
C LYS A 22 17.88 36.98 -17.33
N ILE A 23 18.54 37.60 -16.36
CA ILE A 23 19.00 36.91 -15.14
C ILE A 23 17.81 36.35 -14.35
N ILE A 24 16.75 37.15 -14.14
CA ILE A 24 15.53 36.70 -13.46
C ILE A 24 14.87 35.55 -14.21
N SER A 25 14.83 35.62 -15.54
CA SER A 25 14.26 34.56 -16.39
C SER A 25 15.05 33.26 -16.28
N ILE A 26 16.39 33.33 -16.28
CA ILE A 26 17.26 32.17 -16.08
C ILE A 26 17.06 31.58 -14.69
N ALA A 27 17.01 32.41 -13.65
CA ALA A 27 16.72 31.94 -12.29
C ALA A 27 15.35 31.25 -12.19
N GLY A 28 14.33 31.79 -12.86
CA GLY A 28 13.00 31.18 -12.96
C GLY A 28 13.01 29.82 -13.65
N LEU A 29 13.78 29.65 -14.73
CA LEU A 29 13.96 28.37 -15.42
C LEU A 29 14.68 27.33 -14.55
N ILE A 30 15.67 27.76 -13.77
CA ILE A 30 16.38 26.86 -12.84
C ILE A 30 15.44 26.39 -11.74
N LEU A 31 14.69 27.31 -11.13
CA LEU A 31 13.72 26.99 -10.08
C LEU A 31 12.61 26.06 -10.58
N SER A 32 12.08 26.29 -11.78
CA SER A 32 11.06 25.41 -12.37
C SER A 32 11.63 24.03 -12.70
N GLY A 33 12.88 23.95 -13.17
CA GLY A 33 13.59 22.69 -13.39
C GLY A 33 13.77 21.88 -12.10
N ILE A 34 14.21 22.52 -11.01
CA ILE A 34 14.33 21.87 -9.69
C ILE A 34 12.97 21.38 -9.19
N PHE A 35 11.93 22.22 -9.31
CA PHE A 35 10.57 21.83 -8.92
C PHE A 35 10.04 20.64 -9.73
N ALA A 36 10.29 20.62 -11.05
CA ALA A 36 9.89 19.52 -11.92
C ALA A 36 10.62 18.21 -11.57
N LEU A 37 11.91 18.28 -11.22
CA LEU A 37 12.68 17.11 -10.77
C LEU A 37 12.15 16.53 -9.45
N ASN A 38 11.83 17.39 -8.48
CA ASN A 38 11.23 16.95 -7.21
C ASN A 38 9.86 16.30 -7.45
N GLN A 39 8.99 16.95 -8.23
CA GLN A 39 7.68 16.39 -8.58
C GLN A 39 7.78 15.06 -9.34
N TYR A 40 8.80 14.90 -10.19
CA TYR A 40 9.02 13.66 -10.92
C TYR A 40 9.39 12.50 -9.99
N GLN A 41 10.24 12.74 -8.99
CA GLN A 41 10.60 11.73 -7.99
C GLN A 41 9.36 11.32 -7.17
N ASP A 42 8.61 12.29 -6.66
CA ASP A 42 7.37 12.04 -5.91
C ASP A 42 6.34 11.27 -6.75
N SER A 43 6.21 11.61 -8.04
CA SER A 43 5.29 10.94 -8.95
C SER A 43 5.71 9.49 -9.19
N LYS A 44 7.01 9.24 -9.44
CA LYS A 44 7.53 7.88 -9.59
C LYS A 44 7.30 7.05 -8.35
N GLU A 45 7.57 7.61 -7.18
CA GLU A 45 7.35 6.92 -5.93
C GLU A 45 5.88 6.53 -5.73
N LYS A 46 4.95 7.42 -6.05
CA LYS A 46 3.51 7.12 -6.04
C LYS A 46 3.13 5.99 -6.99
N ASP A 47 3.69 5.97 -8.20
CA ASP A 47 3.39 4.93 -9.20
C ASP A 47 3.86 3.55 -8.74
N TYR A 48 5.07 3.46 -8.17
CA TYR A 48 5.59 2.21 -7.62
C TYR A 48 4.80 1.76 -6.38
N LYS A 49 4.48 2.69 -5.47
CA LYS A 49 3.63 2.42 -4.30
C LYS A 49 2.28 1.86 -4.72
N LYS A 50 1.62 2.50 -5.69
CA LYS A 50 0.32 2.06 -6.22
C LYS A 50 0.36 0.59 -6.67
N SER A 51 1.31 0.22 -7.52
CA SER A 51 1.42 -1.17 -7.99
C SER A 51 1.66 -2.18 -6.86
N PHE A 52 2.44 -1.80 -5.85
CA PHE A 52 2.68 -2.63 -4.68
C PHE A 52 1.41 -2.83 -3.84
N TYR A 53 0.66 -1.76 -3.55
CA TYR A 53 -0.57 -1.85 -2.76
C TYR A 53 -1.73 -2.48 -3.53
N ASP A 54 -1.80 -2.31 -4.85
CA ASP A 54 -2.78 -3.00 -5.68
C ASP A 54 -2.64 -4.53 -5.54
N LYS A 55 -1.41 -5.04 -5.45
CA LYS A 55 -1.18 -6.47 -5.18
C LYS A 55 -1.67 -6.88 -3.78
N GLN A 56 -1.42 -6.06 -2.76
CA GLN A 56 -1.93 -6.34 -1.41
C GLN A 56 -3.46 -6.35 -1.36
N LEU A 57 -4.10 -5.36 -1.99
CA LEU A 57 -5.56 -5.27 -2.09
C LEU A 57 -6.15 -6.49 -2.81
N ASN A 58 -5.54 -6.94 -3.90
CA ASN A 58 -5.99 -8.14 -4.62
C ASN A 58 -5.94 -9.40 -3.73
N VAL A 59 -4.91 -9.54 -2.88
CA VAL A 59 -4.81 -10.65 -1.93
C VAL A 59 -5.90 -10.56 -0.87
N ILE A 60 -6.11 -9.37 -0.31
CA ILE A 60 -7.17 -9.11 0.69
C ILE A 60 -8.53 -9.44 0.08
N GLU A 61 -8.86 -8.91 -1.09
CA GLU A 61 -10.13 -9.16 -1.78
C GLU A 61 -10.35 -10.66 -2.06
N SER A 62 -9.30 -11.35 -2.53
CA SER A 62 -9.34 -12.80 -2.74
C SER A 62 -9.61 -13.57 -1.45
N LEU A 63 -9.02 -13.13 -0.32
CA LEU A 63 -9.30 -13.72 1.00
C LEU A 63 -10.77 -13.52 1.39
N TYR A 64 -11.32 -12.31 1.25
CA TYR A 64 -12.74 -12.04 1.51
C TYR A 64 -13.65 -12.94 0.69
N GLN A 65 -13.39 -13.03 -0.62
CA GLN A 65 -14.20 -13.85 -1.51
C GLN A 65 -14.17 -15.32 -1.08
N VAL A 66 -13.00 -15.89 -0.82
CA VAL A 66 -12.87 -17.30 -0.46
C VAL A 66 -13.46 -17.60 0.92
N MET A 67 -13.32 -16.69 1.88
CA MET A 67 -13.92 -16.81 3.21
C MET A 67 -15.45 -16.80 3.12
N TYR A 68 -16.00 -15.91 2.31
CA TYR A 68 -17.44 -15.90 2.01
C TYR A 68 -17.90 -17.18 1.31
N GLU A 69 -17.15 -17.68 0.32
CA GLU A 69 -17.42 -18.97 -0.35
C GLU A 69 -17.47 -20.13 0.66
N MET A 70 -16.54 -20.19 1.62
CA MET A 70 -16.50 -21.25 2.64
C MET A 70 -17.74 -21.27 3.54
N ASP A 71 -18.25 -20.10 3.94
CA ASP A 71 -19.43 -19.98 4.81
C ASP A 71 -20.74 -20.21 4.07
N THR A 72 -20.82 -19.83 2.79
CA THR A 72 -22.06 -19.89 2.01
C THR A 72 -22.27 -21.22 1.29
N TYR A 73 -21.21 -21.93 0.92
CA TYR A 73 -21.36 -23.23 0.26
C TYR A 73 -22.00 -24.25 1.19
N THR A 74 -22.92 -25.04 0.64
CA THR A 74 -23.67 -26.06 1.41
C THR A 74 -23.10 -27.46 1.19
N THR A 75 -22.41 -27.69 0.05
CA THR A 75 -21.83 -29.00 -0.27
C THR A 75 -20.39 -29.13 0.22
N LYS A 76 -20.04 -30.33 0.72
CA LYS A 76 -18.67 -30.63 1.17
C LYS A 76 -17.62 -30.42 0.07
N LYS A 77 -17.94 -30.83 -1.16
CA LYS A 77 -17.03 -30.72 -2.31
C LYS A 77 -16.66 -29.26 -2.63
N GLU A 78 -17.63 -28.35 -2.56
CA GLU A 78 -17.39 -26.93 -2.80
C GLU A 78 -16.62 -26.29 -1.65
N LYS A 79 -16.95 -26.64 -0.40
CA LYS A 79 -16.19 -26.22 0.79
C LYS A 79 -14.72 -26.65 0.70
N ASP A 80 -14.45 -27.88 0.32
CA ASP A 80 -13.08 -28.38 0.16
C ASP A 80 -12.31 -27.64 -0.95
N LYS A 81 -13.01 -27.22 -2.02
CA LYS A 81 -12.41 -26.41 -3.08
C LYS A 81 -12.07 -25.00 -2.58
N ALA A 82 -12.97 -24.37 -1.84
CA ALA A 82 -12.73 -23.06 -1.24
C ALA A 82 -11.61 -23.11 -0.20
N LEU A 83 -11.57 -24.14 0.64
CA LEU A 83 -10.49 -24.38 1.59
C LEU A 83 -9.12 -24.52 0.90
N LYS A 84 -9.04 -25.25 -0.21
CA LYS A 84 -7.80 -25.32 -1.02
C LYS A 84 -7.40 -23.96 -1.58
N LYS A 85 -8.35 -23.16 -2.09
CA LYS A 85 -8.06 -21.79 -2.53
C LYS A 85 -7.54 -20.94 -1.38
N PHE A 86 -8.13 -21.05 -0.19
CA PHE A 86 -7.70 -20.32 1.00
C PHE A 86 -6.23 -20.64 1.32
N TRP A 87 -5.86 -21.93 1.39
CA TRP A 87 -4.49 -22.33 1.67
C TRP A 87 -3.51 -21.89 0.57
N MET A 88 -3.93 -21.89 -0.69
CA MET A 88 -3.13 -21.33 -1.79
C MET A 88 -2.91 -19.83 -1.61
N ILE A 89 -3.95 -19.06 -1.29
CA ILE A 89 -3.81 -17.63 -1.04
C ILE A 89 -2.90 -17.42 0.17
N TYR A 90 -3.12 -18.12 1.28
CA TYR A 90 -2.30 -17.98 2.49
C TYR A 90 -0.82 -18.27 2.26
N HIS A 91 -0.49 -19.43 1.67
CA HIS A 91 0.89 -19.87 1.52
C HIS A 91 1.64 -19.23 0.35
N VAL A 92 0.93 -18.80 -0.70
CA VAL A 92 1.55 -18.21 -1.89
C VAL A 92 1.43 -16.70 -1.86
N SER A 93 0.23 -16.17 -2.11
CA SER A 93 0.06 -14.73 -2.33
C SER A 93 0.12 -13.91 -1.04
N GLY A 94 -0.43 -14.44 0.05
CA GLY A 94 -0.41 -13.86 1.39
C GLY A 94 1.01 -13.68 1.89
N ARG A 95 1.79 -14.76 1.83
CA ARG A 95 3.22 -14.75 2.12
C ARG A 95 3.99 -13.78 1.21
N THR A 96 3.74 -13.80 -0.08
CA THR A 96 4.59 -13.06 -1.04
C THR A 96 4.32 -11.55 -1.04
N PHE A 97 3.06 -11.13 -0.83
CA PHE A 97 2.66 -9.75 -1.09
C PHE A 97 2.21 -8.97 0.14
N LEU A 98 1.69 -9.62 1.19
CA LEU A 98 1.27 -8.88 2.39
C LEU A 98 2.48 -8.41 3.18
N SER A 99 2.35 -7.23 3.80
CA SER A 99 3.35 -6.77 4.77
C SER A 99 3.39 -7.69 5.99
N PRO A 100 4.47 -7.68 6.79
CA PRO A 100 4.65 -8.61 7.91
C PRO A 100 3.56 -8.49 8.95
N LYS A 101 3.21 -7.25 9.29
CA LYS A 101 2.14 -6.93 10.23
C LYS A 101 0.80 -7.39 9.73
N LEU A 102 0.52 -7.21 8.44
CA LEU A 102 -0.74 -7.65 7.85
C LEU A 102 -0.81 -9.18 7.76
N TYR A 103 0.30 -9.84 7.44
CA TYR A 103 0.40 -11.30 7.44
C TYR A 103 0.26 -11.89 8.86
N GLU A 104 0.79 -11.21 9.89
CA GLU A 104 0.57 -11.59 11.29
C GLU A 104 -0.92 -11.53 11.65
N LYS A 105 -1.64 -10.49 11.20
CA LYS A 105 -3.10 -10.41 11.39
C LYS A 105 -3.87 -11.48 10.63
N LEU A 106 -3.37 -11.88 9.45
CA LEU A 106 -3.90 -13.03 8.70
C LEU A 106 -3.71 -14.34 9.50
N ASN A 107 -2.59 -14.50 10.20
CA ASN A 107 -2.35 -15.68 11.03
C ASN A 107 -3.28 -15.77 12.24
N ILE A 108 -3.60 -14.64 12.85
CA ILE A 108 -4.39 -14.63 14.09
C ILE A 108 -5.89 -14.72 13.80
N MET A 109 -6.44 -14.03 12.80
CA MET A 109 -7.91 -14.01 12.63
C MET A 109 -8.40 -15.01 11.58
N PRO A 110 -8.15 -14.84 10.26
CA PRO A 110 -8.71 -15.76 9.27
C PRO A 110 -8.20 -17.19 9.37
N ILE A 111 -6.92 -17.40 9.71
CA ILE A 111 -6.37 -18.76 9.82
C ILE A 111 -6.90 -19.49 11.03
N ASP A 112 -6.96 -18.84 12.19
CA ASP A 112 -7.49 -19.49 13.39
C ASP A 112 -8.96 -19.85 13.21
N TYR A 113 -9.74 -19.05 12.47
CA TYR A 113 -11.09 -19.42 12.04
C TYR A 113 -11.10 -20.65 11.15
N VAL A 114 -10.31 -20.64 10.07
CA VAL A 114 -10.28 -21.73 9.11
C VAL A 114 -9.79 -23.02 9.76
N THR A 115 -8.78 -22.96 10.63
CA THR A 115 -8.22 -24.15 11.28
C THR A 115 -9.12 -24.69 12.39
N ALA A 116 -9.76 -23.84 13.19
CA ALA A 116 -10.62 -24.26 14.29
C ALA A 116 -12.03 -24.65 13.84
N CYS A 117 -12.64 -23.84 12.98
CA CYS A 117 -14.08 -23.90 12.69
C CYS A 117 -14.41 -24.57 11.35
N ILE A 118 -13.57 -24.40 10.33
CA ILE A 118 -13.81 -25.00 9.00
C ILE A 118 -13.12 -26.36 8.86
N ALA A 119 -11.80 -26.39 8.99
CA ALA A 119 -10.98 -27.57 8.76
C ALA A 119 -10.85 -28.47 10.01
N LYS A 120 -11.12 -27.92 11.21
CA LYS A 120 -11.09 -28.63 12.50
C LYS A 120 -9.76 -29.34 12.77
N ILE A 121 -8.65 -28.69 12.40
CA ILE A 121 -7.28 -29.21 12.54
C ILE A 121 -6.70 -28.87 13.92
N SER A 122 -6.95 -27.65 14.40
CA SER A 122 -6.45 -27.13 15.67
C SER A 122 -7.39 -26.08 16.22
N LYS A 123 -7.62 -26.06 17.54
CA LYS A 123 -8.48 -25.08 18.20
C LYS A 123 -7.65 -24.25 19.21
N PRO A 124 -7.31 -22.99 18.88
CA PRO A 124 -6.67 -22.08 19.83
C PRO A 124 -7.49 -21.89 21.10
N LYS A 125 -6.83 -21.70 22.24
CA LYS A 125 -7.49 -21.64 23.57
C LYS A 125 -8.52 -20.51 23.70
N TYR A 126 -8.37 -19.44 22.93
CA TYR A 126 -9.21 -18.26 23.01
C TYR A 126 -10.48 -18.35 22.14
N ILE A 127 -10.61 -19.41 21.33
CA ILE A 127 -11.82 -19.69 20.55
C ILE A 127 -12.66 -20.68 21.36
N GLU A 128 -13.69 -20.20 22.05
CA GLU A 128 -14.55 -21.04 22.90
C GLU A 128 -15.57 -21.81 22.06
N ASP A 129 -16.24 -21.14 21.12
CA ASP A 129 -17.13 -21.74 20.14
C ASP A 129 -16.88 -21.19 18.73
N CYS A 130 -17.45 -21.86 17.72
CA CYS A 130 -17.41 -21.44 16.32
C CYS A 130 -18.72 -20.81 15.84
N ASP A 131 -19.73 -20.73 16.71
CA ASP A 131 -21.05 -20.17 16.42
C ASP A 131 -21.00 -18.63 16.45
N GLY A 132 -20.19 -18.04 17.35
CA GLY A 132 -19.90 -16.61 17.42
C GLY A 132 -18.68 -16.17 16.60
N PHE A 133 -17.84 -17.12 16.18
CA PHE A 133 -16.63 -16.85 15.40
C PHE A 133 -16.88 -17.16 13.93
N SER A 134 -17.52 -16.24 13.19
CA SER A 134 -17.87 -16.41 11.77
C SER A 134 -16.91 -15.69 10.82
N SER A 135 -16.92 -16.03 9.52
CA SER A 135 -16.10 -15.33 8.54
C SER A 135 -16.38 -13.83 8.51
N SER A 136 -17.63 -13.40 8.74
CA SER A 136 -18.01 -11.99 8.67
C SER A 136 -17.37 -11.17 9.80
N VAL A 137 -17.28 -11.72 11.01
CA VAL A 137 -16.62 -11.07 12.16
C VAL A 137 -15.11 -11.01 11.93
N VAL A 138 -14.53 -12.17 11.62
CA VAL A 138 -13.10 -12.35 11.40
C VAL A 138 -12.60 -11.46 10.27
N MET A 139 -13.32 -11.42 9.16
CA MET A 139 -12.96 -10.60 8.02
C MET A 139 -13.22 -9.11 8.28
N ALA A 140 -14.23 -8.72 9.07
CA ALA A 140 -14.40 -7.31 9.44
C ALA A 140 -13.18 -6.78 10.23
N ASP A 141 -12.68 -7.56 11.18
CA ASP A 141 -11.51 -7.16 11.97
C ASP A 141 -10.21 -7.21 11.17
N PHE A 142 -10.04 -8.22 10.32
CA PHE A 142 -8.92 -8.24 9.37
C PHE A 142 -8.95 -7.03 8.42
N GLY A 143 -10.13 -6.62 7.95
CA GLY A 143 -10.32 -5.43 7.12
C GLY A 143 -9.92 -4.13 7.80
N LYS A 144 -10.27 -3.97 9.07
CA LYS A 144 -9.83 -2.82 9.88
C LYS A 144 -8.31 -2.79 9.99
N ALA A 145 -7.69 -3.94 10.27
CA ALA A 145 -6.24 -4.04 10.35
C ALA A 145 -5.57 -3.72 9.00
N ALA A 146 -6.08 -4.29 7.91
CA ALA A 146 -5.60 -4.04 6.54
C ALA A 146 -5.67 -2.56 6.18
N ARG A 147 -6.81 -1.90 6.44
CA ARG A 147 -7.00 -0.47 6.18
C ARG A 147 -5.99 0.38 6.95
N ASN A 148 -5.75 0.06 8.22
CA ASN A 148 -4.82 0.80 9.06
C ASN A 148 -3.38 0.63 8.56
N GLU A 149 -2.95 -0.61 8.29
CA GLU A 149 -1.60 -0.88 7.80
C GLU A 149 -1.36 -0.25 6.42
N LEU A 150 -2.28 -0.41 5.47
CA LEU A 150 -2.17 0.22 4.15
C LEU A 150 -2.11 1.75 4.24
N SER A 151 -2.85 2.37 5.17
CA SER A 151 -2.81 3.81 5.38
C SER A 151 -1.49 4.29 5.97
N ILE A 152 -0.91 3.54 6.91
CA ILE A 152 0.40 3.85 7.51
C ILE A 152 1.50 3.68 6.46
N MET A 153 1.52 2.53 5.78
CA MET A 153 2.53 2.22 4.79
C MET A 153 2.50 3.21 3.62
N TRP A 154 1.32 3.67 3.17
CA TRP A 154 1.21 4.65 2.08
C TRP A 154 1.99 5.94 2.36
N LYS A 155 2.13 6.31 3.64
CA LYS A 155 2.87 7.50 4.07
C LYS A 155 4.38 7.27 4.23
N GLN A 156 4.86 6.02 4.16
CA GLN A 156 6.27 5.68 4.30
C GLN A 156 6.96 5.61 2.94
N ASP A 157 8.25 5.92 2.90
CA ASP A 157 9.02 5.86 1.65
C ASP A 157 9.26 4.41 1.22
N LEU A 158 9.33 4.17 -0.10
CA LEU A 158 9.55 2.80 -0.63
C LEU A 158 10.85 2.17 -0.15
N VAL A 159 11.90 2.97 0.04
CA VAL A 159 13.18 2.49 0.57
C VAL A 159 12.99 1.93 1.98
N LYS A 160 12.19 2.61 2.81
CA LYS A 160 11.88 2.17 4.17
C LYS A 160 11.03 0.90 4.16
N ILE A 161 10.03 0.82 3.28
CA ILE A 161 9.20 -0.38 3.11
C ILE A 161 10.07 -1.56 2.65
N GLY A 162 11.01 -1.34 1.73
CA GLY A 162 11.91 -2.38 1.21
C GLY A 162 13.02 -2.80 2.17
N SER A 163 13.32 -1.98 3.19
CA SER A 163 14.31 -2.32 4.23
C SER A 163 13.73 -3.12 5.40
N GLU A 164 12.40 -3.15 5.55
CA GLU A 164 11.74 -4.00 6.53
C GLU A 164 11.78 -5.45 6.01
N ASP A 165 12.55 -6.34 6.65
CA ASP A 165 12.53 -7.77 6.30
C ASP A 165 11.11 -8.30 6.53
N PRO A 166 10.43 -8.78 5.46
CA PRO A 166 9.05 -9.16 5.58
C PRO A 166 8.80 -10.39 6.48
N TRP A 167 9.87 -11.07 6.88
CA TRP A 167 9.86 -12.31 7.64
C TRP A 167 10.40 -12.15 9.05
N LEU A 168 10.98 -10.98 9.38
CA LEU A 168 11.31 -10.71 10.78
C LEU A 168 10.00 -10.42 11.54
N PRO A 169 9.75 -11.14 12.65
CA PRO A 169 8.67 -10.80 13.57
C PRO A 169 8.70 -9.31 13.95
N SER A 170 7.53 -8.69 14.05
CA SER A 170 7.38 -7.26 14.33
C SER A 170 8.10 -6.78 15.61
N HIS A 171 8.28 -7.66 16.59
CA HIS A 171 9.04 -7.40 17.82
C HIS A 171 10.57 -7.46 17.67
N LEU A 172 11.07 -7.99 16.54
CA LEU A 172 12.50 -8.08 16.21
C LEU A 172 12.96 -7.04 15.18
N GLN A 173 12.03 -6.31 14.56
CA GLN A 173 12.33 -5.29 13.55
C GLN A 173 12.78 -3.93 14.12
N ASN A 174 12.72 -3.72 15.45
CA ASN A 174 13.04 -2.45 16.11
C ASN A 174 14.40 -2.43 16.85
N ASN A 175 15.25 -3.44 16.65
CA ASN A 175 16.62 -3.51 17.17
C ASN A 175 17.63 -3.30 16.04
#